data_AF-A0A6G6K3D5-F1
#
_entry.id   AF-A0A6G6K3D5-F1
#
_cell.length_a   1.000
_cell.length_b   1.000
_cell.length_c   1.000
_cell.angle_alpha   90.00
_cell.angle_beta   90.00
_cell.angle_gamma   90.00
#
_symmetry.space_group_name_H-M   'P 1'
#
loop_
_entity.id
_entity.type
_entity.pdbx_description
1 polymer ?
#
loop_
_entity_poly.entity_id
_entity_poly.type
_entity_poly.pdbx_seq_one_letter_code
_entity_poly.pdbx_strand_id
1 'polypeptide(L)'
;MRAGRLGKPHLLVGALVLFVVIPVLYFLSVPPLKFAVVKPERVILPFKNTGKTVRAWHYRGTEPDWLKAYATPYDWLKIRPPLGRVLYAYHNWWWKTLAR
;
A
#
# COMPACT_ATOMS: atom_id res chain seq x y z
N MET A 1 -22.83 33.74 30.26
CA MET A 1 -23.00 32.37 29.71
C MET A 1 -21.76 32.03 28.88
N ARG A 2 -20.85 31.19 29.40
CA ARG A 2 -19.64 30.78 28.68
C ARG A 2 -19.98 29.57 27.82
N ALA A 3 -20.10 29.76 26.51
CA ALA A 3 -20.20 28.66 25.56
C ALA A 3 -18.88 27.88 25.60
N GLY A 4 -18.92 26.67 26.16
CA GLY A 4 -17.79 25.75 26.21
C GLY A 4 -17.32 25.42 24.80
N ARG A 5 -16.10 25.83 24.45
CA ARG A 5 -15.34 25.29 23.31
C ARG A 5 -14.85 23.89 23.67
N LEU A 6 -15.75 22.92 23.67
CA LEU A 6 -15.44 21.49 23.72
C LEU A 6 -15.90 20.90 22.37
N GLY A 7 -14.97 20.55 21.48
CA GLY A 7 -15.39 19.78 20.29
C GLY A 7 -14.55 19.86 19.01
N LYS A 8 -13.29 20.30 19.03
CA LYS A 8 -12.48 20.39 17.79
C LYS A 8 -11.12 19.67 17.77
N PRO A 9 -10.39 19.44 18.89
CA PRO A 9 -9.06 18.83 18.79
C PRO A 9 -9.13 17.33 18.46
N HIS A 10 -10.12 16.59 18.98
CA HIS A 10 -10.23 15.15 18.74
C HIS A 10 -10.51 14.78 17.28
N LEU A 11 -11.28 15.60 16.56
CA LEU A 11 -11.54 15.38 15.13
C LEU A 11 -10.31 15.67 14.27
N LEU A 12 -9.53 16.68 14.65
CA LEU A 12 -8.28 17.04 13.97
C LEU A 12 -7.19 15.98 14.20
N VAL A 13 -7.07 15.47 15.43
CA VAL A 13 -6.17 14.37 15.78
C VAL A 13 -6.61 13.07 15.08
N GLY A 14 -7.91 12.76 15.07
CA GLY A 14 -8.45 11.59 14.36
C GLY A 14 -8.21 11.67 12.86
N ALA A 15 -8.40 12.85 12.25
CA ALA A 15 -8.08 13.08 10.84
C ALA A 15 -6.58 12.96 10.58
N LEU A 16 -5.72 13.51 11.44
CA LEU A 16 -4.27 13.39 11.30
C LEU A 16 -3.82 11.92 11.36
N VAL A 17 -4.35 11.16 12.32
CA VAL A 17 -4.05 9.73 12.45
C VAL A 17 -4.51 8.98 11.19
N LEU A 18 -5.75 9.20 10.76
CA LEU A 18 -6.35 8.50 9.62
C LEU A 18 -5.65 8.82 8.29
N PHE A 19 -5.34 10.10 8.04
CA PHE A 19 -4.86 10.57 6.74
C PHE A 19 -3.35 10.71 6.62
N VAL A 20 -2.61 10.69 7.74
CA VAL A 20 -1.14 10.83 7.72
C VAL A 20 -0.47 9.63 8.36
N VAL A 21 -0.80 9.32 9.62
CA VAL A 21 -0.09 8.28 10.38
C VAL A 21 -0.35 6.89 9.78
N ILE A 22 -1.60 6.52 9.52
CA ILE A 22 -1.94 5.20 8.95
C ILE A 22 -1.30 5.00 7.56
N PRO A 23 -1.34 5.97 6.62
CA PRO A 23 -0.59 5.87 5.37
C PRO A 23 0.92 5.72 5.59
N VAL A 24 1.55 6.54 6.44
CA VAL A 24 3.00 6.46 6.68
C VAL A 24 3.39 5.10 7.26
N LEU A 25 2.62 4.59 8.23
CA LEU A 25 2.83 3.25 8.79
C LEU A 25 2.69 2.17 7.70
N TYR A 26 1.71 2.29 6.80
CA TYR A 26 1.61 1.38 5.65
C TYR A 26 2.86 1.43 4.79
N PHE A 27 3.33 2.62 4.39
CA PHE A 27 4.50 2.81 3.55
C PHE A 27 5.77 2.19 4.15
N LEU A 28 5.91 2.24 5.48
CA LEU A 28 7.08 1.73 6.20
C LEU A 28 7.02 0.23 6.49
N SER A 29 5.83 -0.37 6.54
CA SER A 29 5.66 -1.75 7.01
C SER A 29 5.21 -2.72 5.91
N VAL A 30 4.11 -2.44 5.21
CA VAL A 30 3.47 -3.43 4.34
C VAL A 30 4.30 -3.74 3.11
N PRO A 31 4.81 -2.76 2.32
CA PRO A 31 5.67 -3.08 1.20
C PRO A 31 6.94 -3.82 1.67
N PRO A 32 7.79 -3.28 2.57
CA PRO A 32 9.00 -3.97 3.06
C PRO A 32 8.75 -5.39 3.58
N LEU A 33 7.67 -5.60 4.34
CA LEU A 33 7.32 -6.92 4.86
C LEU A 33 6.87 -7.87 3.75
N LYS A 34 6.05 -7.38 2.80
CA LYS A 34 5.70 -8.17 1.61
C LYS A 34 6.97 -8.60 0.89
N PHE A 35 7.98 -7.77 0.72
CA PHE A 35 9.27 -8.20 0.13
C PHE A 35 10.00 -9.26 0.92
N ALA A 36 10.14 -9.06 2.23
CA ALA A 36 10.92 -9.95 3.07
C ALA A 36 10.34 -11.37 3.03
N VAL A 37 9.02 -11.46 2.93
CA VAL A 37 8.27 -12.72 2.94
C VAL A 37 8.09 -13.29 1.52
N VAL A 38 7.95 -12.40 0.54
CA VAL A 38 7.56 -12.73 -0.83
C VAL A 38 8.67 -12.31 -1.78
N LYS A 39 9.37 -13.29 -2.36
CA LYS A 39 10.39 -13.01 -3.38
C LYS A 39 9.72 -12.61 -4.70
N PRO A 40 9.95 -11.38 -5.21
CA PRO A 40 9.42 -10.98 -6.50
C PRO A 40 10.18 -11.68 -7.62
N GLU A 41 9.44 -12.16 -8.62
CA GLU A 41 10.00 -12.72 -9.85
C GLU A 41 9.67 -11.80 -11.02
N ARG A 42 10.57 -11.74 -12.02
CA ARG A 42 10.25 -11.09 -13.29
C ARG A 42 9.35 -11.99 -14.10
N VAL A 43 8.10 -11.59 -14.24
CA VAL A 43 7.13 -12.31 -15.05
C VAL A 43 6.63 -11.44 -16.20
N ILE A 44 6.19 -12.12 -17.26
CA ILE A 44 5.59 -11.51 -18.43
C ILE A 44 4.08 -11.57 -18.22
N LEU A 45 3.46 -10.44 -17.91
CA LEU A 45 2.01 -10.36 -17.69
C LEU A 45 1.30 -9.82 -18.94
N PRO A 46 0.10 -10.34 -19.28
CA PRO A 46 -0.73 -9.74 -20.31
C PRO A 46 -1.19 -8.35 -19.86
N PHE A 47 -0.92 -7.35 -20.68
CA PHE A 47 -1.43 -6.00 -20.52
C PHE A 47 -2.88 -5.99 -21.00
N LYS A 48 -3.79 -5.59 -20.10
CA LYS A 48 -5.25 -5.70 -20.26
C LYS A 48 -5.71 -5.42 -21.70
N ASN A 49 -6.40 -6.41 -22.29
CA ASN A 49 -7.17 -6.34 -23.55
C ASN A 49 -6.47 -5.69 -24.75
N THR A 50 -5.13 -5.69 -24.78
CA THR A 50 -4.36 -5.06 -25.88
C THR A 50 -3.47 -6.06 -26.61
N GLY A 51 -3.48 -7.34 -26.22
CA GLY A 51 -2.61 -8.38 -26.77
C GLY A 51 -1.12 -8.17 -26.48
N LYS A 52 -0.76 -7.10 -25.76
CA LYS A 52 0.61 -6.75 -25.40
C LYS A 52 0.98 -7.43 -24.10
N THR A 53 2.24 -7.83 -23.96
CA THR A 53 2.78 -8.31 -22.69
C THR A 53 3.69 -7.27 -22.07
N VAL A 54 3.60 -7.07 -20.76
CA VAL A 54 4.48 -6.18 -20.00
C VAL A 54 5.32 -7.03 -19.05
N ARG A 55 6.64 -6.78 -19.04
CA ARG A 55 7.52 -7.30 -18.00
C ARG A 55 7.27 -6.51 -16.73
N ALA A 56 6.67 -7.18 -15.74
CA ALA A 56 6.50 -6.62 -14.42
C ALA A 56 7.19 -7.55 -13.41
N TRP A 57 7.71 -6.96 -12.35
CA TRP A 57 7.94 -7.75 -11.15
C TRP A 57 6.56 -8.20 -10.67
N HIS A 58 6.44 -9.45 -10.27
CA HIS A 58 5.23 -9.97 -9.66
C HIS A 58 5.60 -11.13 -8.76
N TYR A 59 4.71 -11.45 -7.83
CA TYR A 59 4.85 -12.67 -7.08
C TYR A 59 4.14 -13.81 -7.80
N ARG A 60 4.84 -14.93 -8.02
CA ARG A 60 4.32 -16.09 -8.74
C ARG A 60 3.71 -17.16 -7.83
N GLY A 61 3.88 -17.05 -6.51
CA GLY A 61 3.39 -18.01 -5.52
C GLY A 61 2.08 -17.61 -4.82
N THR A 62 1.69 -18.40 -3.83
CA THR A 62 0.52 -18.12 -2.98
C THR A 62 0.94 -17.23 -1.81
N GLU A 63 0.35 -16.03 -1.71
CA GLU A 63 0.69 -15.12 -0.61
C GLU A 63 0.23 -15.75 0.72
N PRO A 64 1.10 -15.81 1.75
CA PRO A 64 0.71 -16.37 3.04
C PRO A 64 -0.52 -15.67 3.59
N ASP A 65 -1.46 -16.44 4.16
CA ASP A 65 -2.74 -15.87 4.59
C ASP A 65 -2.60 -14.83 5.70
N TRP A 66 -1.60 -14.98 6.57
CA TRP A 66 -1.27 -13.99 7.59
C TRP A 66 -0.83 -12.65 6.97
N LEU A 67 -0.12 -12.69 5.84
CA LEU A 67 0.37 -11.48 5.17
C LEU A 67 -0.76 -10.77 4.43
N LYS A 68 -1.71 -11.54 3.87
CA LYS A 68 -2.97 -10.98 3.37
C LYS A 68 -3.73 -10.29 4.50
N ALA A 69 -3.97 -11.00 5.62
CA ALA A 69 -4.68 -10.47 6.78
C ALA A 69 -4.00 -9.21 7.37
N TYR A 70 -2.66 -9.17 7.37
CA TYR A 70 -1.89 -8.00 7.78
C TYR A 70 -2.09 -6.79 6.85
N ALA A 71 -2.24 -7.02 5.54
CA ALA A 71 -2.42 -5.97 4.55
C ALA A 71 -3.88 -5.49 4.41
N THR A 72 -4.86 -6.33 4.76
CA THR A 72 -6.31 -6.05 4.61
C THR A 72 -6.77 -4.73 5.22
N PRO A 73 -6.34 -4.34 6.45
CA PRO A 73 -6.74 -3.07 7.06
C PRO A 73 -6.36 -1.82 6.26
N TYR A 74 -5.46 -1.96 5.29
CA TYR A 74 -4.93 -0.88 4.47
C TYR A 74 -5.43 -0.90 3.02
N ASP A 75 -6.30 -1.84 2.65
CA ASP A 75 -6.77 -1.96 1.27
C ASP A 75 -7.52 -0.70 0.80
N TRP A 76 -8.16 0.02 1.72
CA TRP A 76 -8.79 1.31 1.43
C TRP A 76 -7.80 2.36 0.90
N LEU A 77 -6.51 2.29 1.25
CA LEU A 77 -5.46 3.16 0.71
C LEU A 77 -5.16 2.88 -0.76
N LYS A 78 -5.32 1.61 -1.19
CA LYS A 78 -5.09 1.19 -2.58
C LYS A 78 -6.24 1.61 -3.50
N ILE A 79 -7.46 1.67 -2.95
CA ILE A 79 -8.67 1.97 -3.71
C ILE A 79 -8.86 3.48 -3.93
N ARG A 80 -8.31 4.33 -3.05
CA ARG A 80 -8.45 5.80 -3.19
C ARG A 80 -7.36 6.40 -4.09
N PRO A 81 -7.71 7.05 -5.21
CA PRO A 81 -6.78 7.95 -5.90
C PRO A 81 -6.54 9.23 -5.07
N PRO A 82 -5.34 9.85 -5.11
CA PRO A 82 -4.15 9.48 -5.88
C PRO A 82 -3.25 8.42 -5.19
N LEU A 83 -3.54 8.07 -3.93
CA LEU A 83 -2.71 7.22 -3.08
C LEU A 83 -2.42 5.86 -3.73
N GLY A 84 -3.41 5.21 -4.33
CA GLY A 84 -3.21 3.93 -5.01
C GLY A 84 -2.11 3.96 -6.09
N ARG A 85 -2.00 5.04 -6.86
CA ARG A 85 -0.94 5.20 -7.88
C ARG A 85 0.43 5.39 -7.24
N VAL A 86 0.51 6.20 -6.18
CA VAL A 86 1.76 6.42 -5.44
C VAL A 86 2.22 5.12 -4.78
N LEU A 87 1.31 4.38 -4.16
CA LEU A 87 1.59 3.08 -3.54
C LEU A 87 2.09 2.06 -4.55
N TYR A 88 1.48 2.01 -5.74
CA TYR A 88 1.93 1.14 -6.82
C TYR A 88 3.33 1.51 -7.33
N ALA A 89 3.61 2.81 -7.53
CA ALA A 89 4.93 3.29 -7.94
C ALA A 89 6.00 2.97 -6.88
N TYR A 90 5.68 3.18 -5.60
CA TYR A 90 6.56 2.88 -4.47
C TYR A 90 6.84 1.38 -4.34
N HIS A 91 5.82 0.54 -4.46
CA HIS A 91 5.97 -0.91 -4.45
C HIS A 91 6.88 -1.38 -5.60
N ASN A 92 6.68 -0.84 -6.80
CA ASN A 92 7.55 -1.12 -7.95
C ASN A 92 8.98 -0.61 -7.77
N TRP A 93 9.18 0.52 -7.08
CA TRP A 93 10.51 1.03 -6.77
C TRP A 93 11.27 0.05 -5.88
N TRP A 94 10.65 -0.41 -4.80
CA TRP A 94 11.26 -1.45 -3.96
C TRP A 94 11.52 -2.76 -4.73
N TRP A 95 10.64 -3.17 -5.66
CA TRP A 95 10.83 -4.34 -6.55
C TRP A 95 12.10 -4.19 -7.38
N LYS A 96 12.39 -2.98 -7.84
CA LYS A 96 13.59 -2.68 -8.63
C LYS A 96 14.86 -2.55 -7.78
N THR A 97 14.77 -1.95 -6.60
CA THR A 97 15.95 -1.68 -5.75
C THR A 97 16.52 -2.95 -5.14
N LEU A 98 15.66 -3.87 -4.68
CA LEU A 98 16.07 -5.09 -3.98
C LEU A 98 16.27 -6.31 -4.87
N ALA A 99 15.87 -6.26 -6.14
CA ALA A 99 16.12 -7.32 -7.10
C ALA A 99 17.43 -7.15 -7.90
N ARG A 100 18.33 -6.30 -7.38
CA ARG A 100 19.75 -6.27 -7.77
C ARG A 100 20.50 -7.38 -7.03
#